data_AF-A0A0D3K7J5-F1
#
_entry.id   AF-A0A0D3K7J5-F1
#
_cell.length_a   1.000
_cell.length_b   1.000
_cell.length_c   1.000
_cell.angle_alpha   90.00
_cell.angle_beta   90.00
_cell.angle_gamma   90.00
#
_symmetry.space_group_name_H-M   'P 1'
#
loop_
_entity.id
_entity.type
_entity.pdbx_description
1 polymer ?
#
loop_
_entity_poly.entity_id
_entity_poly.type
_entity_poly.pdbx_seq_one_letter_code
_entity_poly.pdbx_strand_id
1 'polypeptide(L)' 'DDCAICLRPLCASRLRASVGGLPCGHVFHSGCLDLWAAGNKTCPYCRAAI' A
#
# COMPACT_ATOMS: atom_id res chain seq x y z
N ASP A 1 -11.05 -0.03 -5.86
CA ASP A 1 -9.61 -0.31 -5.71
C ASP A 1 -9.41 -0.94 -4.35
N ASP A 2 -8.80 -2.11 -4.32
CA ASP A 2 -8.67 -2.98 -3.14
C ASP A 2 -7.20 -3.11 -2.74
N CYS A 3 -6.92 -3.15 -1.44
CA CYS A 3 -5.55 -3.31 -0.95
C CYS A 3 -5.05 -4.72 -1.26
N ALA A 4 -3.98 -4.87 -2.06
CA ALA A 4 -3.44 -6.20 -2.40
C ALA A 4 -2.83 -6.97 -1.21
N ILE A 5 -2.59 -6.30 -0.08
CA ILE A 5 -2.01 -6.91 1.11
C ILE A 5 -3.10 -7.60 1.97
N CYS A 6 -4.27 -6.96 2.10
CA CYS A 6 -5.36 -7.49 2.93
C CYS A 6 -6.63 -7.84 2.16
N LEU A 7 -6.64 -7.61 0.84
CA LEU A 7 -7.75 -7.88 -0.09
C LEU A 7 -9.07 -7.20 0.34
N ARG A 8 -8.97 -6.01 0.96
CA ARG A 8 -10.12 -5.21 1.40
C ARG A 8 -10.21 -3.89 0.64
N PRO A 9 -11.42 -3.36 0.42
CA PRO A 9 -11.63 -2.12 -0.32
C PRO A 9 -10.97 -0.93 0.37
N LEU A 10 -10.33 -0.07 -0.43
CA LEU A 10 -9.61 1.13 0.05
C LEU A 10 -10.56 2.28 0.49
N CYS A 11 -11.86 2.04 0.63
CA CYS A 11 -12.89 3.06 0.87
C CYS A 11 -12.82 3.73 2.27
N ALA A 12 -12.14 4.87 2.31
CA ALA A 12 -12.69 6.23 2.47
C ALA A 12 -13.29 6.78 3.79
N SER A 13 -13.06 6.25 5.00
CA SER A 13 -13.57 6.97 6.20
C SER A 13 -12.61 7.29 7.36
N ARG A 14 -11.39 6.75 7.48
CA ARG A 14 -10.52 7.21 8.60
C ARG A 14 -9.02 6.97 8.50
N LEU A 15 -8.49 6.48 7.40
CA LEU A 15 -7.05 6.16 7.35
C LEU A 15 -6.46 6.71 6.07
N ARG A 16 -5.95 7.94 6.19
CA ARG A 16 -4.92 8.57 5.34
C ARG A 16 -4.75 7.86 4.00
N ALA A 17 -5.75 8.05 3.14
CA ALA A 17 -5.63 7.72 1.74
C ALA A 17 -4.45 8.53 1.19
N SER A 18 -3.65 7.88 0.34
CA SER A 18 -2.54 8.47 -0.39
C SER A 18 -1.22 8.58 0.39
N VAL A 19 -0.54 7.45 0.58
CA VAL A 19 0.90 7.48 0.28
C VAL A 19 0.99 7.25 -1.23
N GLY A 20 0.71 8.30 -2.00
CA GLY A 20 1.15 8.43 -3.40
C GLY A 20 2.66 8.64 -3.43
N GLY A 21 3.39 7.72 -2.79
CA GLY A 21 4.82 7.84 -2.50
C GLY A 21 5.63 6.65 -3.00
N LEU A 22 4.98 5.60 -3.53
CA LEU A 22 5.69 4.63 -4.33
C LEU A 22 5.83 5.14 -5.77
N PRO A 23 7.02 5.04 -6.39
CA PRO A 23 7.22 5.42 -7.79
C PRO A 23 6.33 4.60 -8.75
N CYS A 24 5.75 3.49 -8.30
CA CYS A 24 4.85 2.67 -9.11
C CYS A 24 3.37 3.07 -9.06
N GLY A 25 2.96 4.02 -8.20
CA GLY A 25 1.58 4.51 -8.15
C GLY A 25 0.52 3.53 -7.60
N HIS A 26 0.92 2.43 -6.97
CA HIS A 26 -0.02 1.47 -6.37
C HIS A 26 -0.45 1.93 -4.98
N VAL A 27 -1.74 1.76 -4.67
CA VAL A 27 -2.34 2.23 -3.42
C VAL A 27 -2.58 1.06 -2.47
N PHE A 28 -2.20 1.25 -1.22
CA PHE A 28 -2.42 0.29 -0.14
C PHE A 28 -2.86 1.02 1.12
N HIS A 29 -3.43 0.29 2.08
CA HIS A 29 -3.60 0.85 3.42
C HIS A 29 -2.25 1.20 4.02
N SER A 30 -2.13 2.38 4.64
CA SER A 30 -0.89 2.82 5.28
C SER A 30 -0.35 1.80 6.28
N GLY A 31 -1.20 1.24 7.15
CA GLY A 31 -0.78 0.20 8.09
C GLY A 31 -0.37 -1.12 7.43
N CYS A 32 -0.97 -1.48 6.30
CA CYS A 32 -0.55 -2.66 5.54
C CYS A 32 0.80 -2.42 4.87
N LEU A 33 1.00 -1.24 4.28
CA LEU A 33 2.26 -0.86 3.65
C LEU A 33 3.38 -0.77 4.68
N ASP A 34 3.11 -0.23 5.88
CA ASP A 34 4.08 -0.10 6.96
C ASP A 34 4.55 -1.48 7.46
N LEU A 35 3.60 -2.41 7.70
CA LEU A 35 3.91 -3.79 8.06
C LEU A 35 4.74 -4.50 6.99
N TRP A 36 4.40 -4.27 5.73
CA TRP A 36 5.11 -4.87 4.60
C TRP A 36 6.52 -4.26 4.45
N ALA A 37 6.64 -2.93 4.52
CA ALA A 37 7.89 -2.20 4.40
C ALA A 37 8.88 -2.49 5.54
N ALA A 38 8.40 -2.98 6.69
CA ALA A 38 9.24 -3.46 7.78
C ALA A 38 10.10 -4.68 7.40
N GLY A 39 9.62 -5.53 6.49
CA GLY A 39 10.35 -6.72 6.01
C GLY A 39 10.79 -6.65 4.55
N ASN A 40 10.03 -5.94 3.71
CA ASN A 40 10.19 -5.89 2.26
C ASN A 40 10.01 -4.44 1.76
N LYS A 41 11.10 -3.79 1.36
CA LYS A 41 11.08 -2.45 0.76
C LYS A 41 10.71 -2.46 -0.73
N THR A 42 9.76 -3.31 -1.12
CA THR A 42 9.33 -3.48 -2.51
C THR A 42 7.82 -3.57 -2.62
N CYS A 43 7.24 -3.08 -3.71
CA CYS A 43 5.80 -3.11 -3.95
C CYS A 43 5.31 -4.55 -4.07
N PRO A 44 4.26 -4.97 -3.34
CA PRO A 44 3.72 -6.32 -3.48
C PRO A 44 3.10 -6.59 -4.85
N TYR A 45 2.72 -5.55 -5.61
CA TYR A 45 2.11 -5.69 -6.93
C TYR A 45 3.13 -5.79 -8.07
N CYS A 46 4.12 -4.88 -8.08
CA CYS A 46 5.06 -4.73 -9.20
C CYS A 46 6.53 -4.90 -8.80
N ARG A 47 6.81 -5.14 -7.51
CA ARG A 47 8.14 -5.28 -6.92
C ARG A 47 9.07 -4.07 -7.10
N ALA A 48 8.54 -2.93 -7.53
CA ALA A 48 9.26 -1.66 -7.52
C ALA A 48 9.68 -1.27 -6.10
N ALA A 49 10.83 -0.63 -5.92
CA ALA A 49 11.26 -0.20 -4.59
C ALA A 49 10.24 0.79 -3.97
N ILE A 50 10.00 0.61 -2.67
CA ILE A 50 9.15 1.50 -1.85
C ILE A 50 9.89 2.78 -1.49
#